data_AF-A0A537SGU2-F1
#
_entry.id   AF-A0A537SGU2-F1
#
_cell.length_a   1.000
_cell.length_b   1.000
_cell.length_c   1.000
_cell.angle_alpha   90.00
_cell.angle_beta   90.00
_cell.angle_gamma   90.00
#
_symmetry.space_group_name_H-M   'P 1'
#
loop_
_entity.id
_entity.type
_entity.pdbx_description
1 polymer ?
#
loop_
_entity_poly.entity_id
_entity_poly.type
_entity_poly.pdbx_seq_one_letter_code
_entity_poly.pdbx_strand_id
1 'polypeptide(L)'
;MPLDWAQTQSNLGNALSSLGEHESGTAKLEEAVAAYRDALKEWTRKRVPLDWAQTQSNLGAALWRLGERESGTEKLEEAIVAYREALNERTRRRTPREWAVTQNNLGIALFRLGERESGTGKLEEAIAAYREALKEHTPQRYPLEWAGTLGNEGLALMLLSERRQDAPMAVAALSQIDKAVETMRNGGDAPSAAFYTQQLPRARALVERLRGQ
;
A
#
# COMPACT_ATOMS: atom_id res chain seq x y z
N MET A 1 -25.77 1.67 -22.58
CA MET A 1 -24.45 2.21 -22.95
C MET A 1 -23.74 3.08 -21.90
N PRO A 2 -24.31 3.54 -20.76
CA PRO A 2 -23.50 4.24 -19.74
C PRO A 2 -22.53 3.34 -18.96
N LEU A 3 -22.90 2.07 -18.71
CA LEU A 3 -22.04 1.12 -18.00
C LEU A 3 -20.85 0.65 -18.87
N ASP A 4 -21.07 0.45 -20.17
CA ASP A 4 -20.01 0.04 -21.10
C ASP A 4 -18.97 1.15 -21.27
N TRP A 5 -19.41 2.41 -21.35
CA TRP A 5 -18.52 3.57 -21.39
C TRP A 5 -17.66 3.66 -20.11
N ALA A 6 -18.26 3.46 -18.94
CA ALA A 6 -17.53 3.44 -17.68
C ALA A 6 -16.50 2.31 -17.62
N GLN A 7 -16.83 1.14 -18.20
CA GLN A 7 -15.87 0.05 -18.36
C GLN A 7 -14.69 0.45 -19.23
N THR A 8 -14.95 1.10 -20.37
CA THR A 8 -13.89 1.63 -21.23
C THR A 8 -13.00 2.63 -20.49
N GLN A 9 -13.59 3.53 -19.70
CA GLN A 9 -12.84 4.50 -18.89
C GLN A 9 -11.98 3.82 -17.81
N SER A 10 -12.52 2.82 -17.11
CA SER A 10 -11.74 2.06 -16.12
C SER A 10 -10.58 1.30 -16.78
N ASN A 11 -10.78 0.74 -17.98
CA ASN A 11 -9.73 0.06 -18.73
C ASN A 11 -8.66 1.02 -19.25
N LEU A 12 -9.08 2.20 -19.70
CA LEU A 12 -8.17 3.28 -20.07
C LEU A 12 -7.31 3.70 -18.87
N GLY A 13 -7.94 3.90 -17.71
CA GLY A 13 -7.23 4.19 -16.46
C GLY A 13 -6.19 3.12 -16.10
N ASN A 14 -6.53 1.83 -16.27
CA ASN A 14 -5.57 0.74 -16.02
C ASN A 14 -4.35 0.84 -16.96
N ALA A 15 -4.58 1.02 -18.27
CA ALA A 15 -3.50 1.13 -19.25
C ALA A 15 -2.60 2.34 -19.00
N LEU A 16 -3.20 3.50 -18.68
CA LEU A 16 -2.48 4.73 -18.35
C LEU A 16 -1.68 4.61 -17.05
N SER A 17 -2.23 3.94 -16.03
CA SER A 17 -1.52 3.68 -14.77
C SER A 17 -0.28 2.83 -15.02
N SER A 18 -0.40 1.75 -15.79
CA SER A 18 0.74 0.91 -16.14
C SER A 18 1.82 1.67 -16.92
N LEU A 19 1.43 2.53 -17.88
CA LEU A 19 2.40 3.40 -18.57
C LEU A 19 3.06 4.39 -17.61
N GLY A 20 2.25 5.05 -16.77
CA GLY A 20 2.72 6.01 -15.79
C GLY A 20 3.68 5.43 -14.75
N GLU A 21 3.51 4.16 -14.38
CA GLU A 21 4.43 3.46 -13.46
C GLU A 21 5.86 3.35 -13.98
N HIS A 22 6.02 3.22 -15.30
CA HIS A 22 7.31 3.08 -15.99
C HIS A 22 7.92 4.43 -16.44
N GLU A 23 7.14 5.49 -16.47
CA GLU A 23 7.60 6.84 -16.78
C GLU A 23 8.02 7.62 -15.52
N SER A 24 8.96 8.56 -15.67
CA SER A 24 9.36 9.46 -14.57
C SER A 24 8.37 10.61 -14.34
N GLY A 25 7.63 11.02 -15.37
CA GLY A 25 6.65 12.12 -15.31
C GLY A 25 5.32 11.73 -14.66
N THR A 26 4.48 12.71 -14.32
CA THR A 26 3.16 12.48 -13.67
C THR A 26 2.00 12.40 -14.65
N ALA A 27 2.17 12.89 -15.89
CA ALA A 27 1.08 13.08 -16.85
C ALA A 27 0.20 11.84 -17.07
N LYS A 28 0.80 10.66 -17.27
CA LYS A 28 0.03 9.42 -17.47
C LYS A 28 -0.73 8.96 -16.23
N LEU A 29 -0.19 9.20 -15.04
CA LEU A 29 -0.90 8.93 -13.79
C LEU A 29 -2.06 9.92 -13.58
N GLU A 30 -1.88 11.19 -13.95
CA GLU A 30 -2.95 12.21 -13.91
C GLU A 30 -4.09 11.86 -14.88
N GLU A 31 -3.75 11.43 -16.11
CA GLU A 31 -4.72 10.91 -17.08
C GLU A 31 -5.45 9.67 -16.53
N ALA A 32 -4.73 8.75 -15.86
CA ALA A 32 -5.34 7.57 -15.23
C ALA A 32 -6.34 7.96 -14.14
N VAL A 33 -5.97 8.92 -13.27
CA VAL A 33 -6.86 9.47 -12.22
C VAL A 33 -8.12 10.08 -12.84
N ALA A 34 -7.98 10.84 -13.94
CA ALA A 34 -9.13 11.41 -14.64
C ALA A 34 -10.06 10.31 -15.19
N ALA A 35 -9.51 9.30 -15.86
CA ALA A 35 -10.27 8.20 -16.43
C ALA A 35 -11.02 7.39 -15.34
N TYR A 36 -10.38 7.08 -14.21
CA TYR A 36 -11.06 6.41 -13.11
C TYR A 36 -12.18 7.27 -12.50
N ARG A 37 -11.97 8.57 -12.30
CA ARG A 37 -13.01 9.48 -11.81
C ARG A 37 -14.19 9.55 -12.77
N ASP A 38 -13.94 9.53 -14.07
CA ASP A 38 -14.98 9.49 -15.11
C ASP A 38 -15.77 8.18 -15.07
N ALA A 39 -15.09 7.04 -14.93
CA ALA A 39 -15.77 5.75 -14.73
C ALA A 39 -16.68 5.76 -13.49
N LEU A 40 -16.21 6.33 -12.37
CA LEU A 40 -16.93 6.41 -11.10
C LEU A 40 -18.17 7.33 -11.12
N LYS A 41 -18.33 8.19 -12.14
CA LYS A 41 -19.57 8.96 -12.34
C LYS A 41 -20.74 8.06 -12.74
N GLU A 42 -20.46 7.00 -13.50
CA GLU A 42 -21.46 6.10 -14.07
C GLU A 42 -21.56 4.78 -13.31
N TRP A 43 -20.41 4.18 -13.01
CA TRP A 43 -20.30 3.08 -12.07
C TRP A 43 -20.44 3.63 -10.67
N THR A 44 -21.62 3.48 -10.08
CA THR A 44 -21.87 3.91 -8.70
C THR A 44 -21.88 2.70 -7.78
N ARG A 45 -21.58 2.95 -6.50
CA ARG A 45 -21.64 1.95 -5.43
C ARG A 45 -22.95 1.13 -5.41
N LYS A 46 -24.09 1.77 -5.73
CA LYS A 46 -25.42 1.11 -5.78
C LYS A 46 -25.60 0.22 -7.01
N ARG A 47 -25.06 0.61 -8.17
CA ARG A 47 -25.30 -0.08 -9.45
C ARG A 47 -24.37 -1.27 -9.63
N VAL A 48 -23.09 -1.08 -9.37
CA VAL A 48 -22.02 -2.06 -9.61
C VAL A 48 -21.01 -2.04 -8.46
N PRO A 49 -21.40 -2.48 -7.24
CA PRO A 49 -20.62 -2.27 -6.02
C PRO A 49 -19.18 -2.79 -6.08
N LEU A 50 -18.94 -3.94 -6.72
CA LEU A 50 -17.59 -4.52 -6.81
C LEU A 50 -16.73 -3.83 -7.86
N ASP A 51 -17.29 -3.52 -9.03
CA ASP A 51 -16.55 -2.79 -10.07
C ASP A 51 -16.22 -1.37 -9.59
N TRP A 52 -17.17 -0.70 -8.94
CA TRP A 52 -16.95 0.58 -8.27
C TRP A 52 -15.81 0.50 -7.25
N ALA A 53 -15.80 -0.52 -6.39
CA ALA A 53 -14.74 -0.70 -5.40
C ALA A 53 -13.38 -1.01 -6.03
N GLN A 54 -13.36 -1.77 -7.14
CA GLN A 54 -12.16 -2.01 -7.91
C GLN A 54 -11.62 -0.72 -8.51
N THR A 55 -12.48 0.09 -9.13
CA THR A 55 -12.09 1.39 -9.69
C THR A 55 -11.61 2.35 -8.61
N GLN A 56 -12.24 2.38 -7.44
CA GLN A 56 -11.75 3.15 -6.28
C GLN A 56 -10.37 2.69 -5.82
N SER A 57 -10.14 1.37 -5.74
CA SER A 57 -8.82 0.84 -5.39
C SER A 57 -7.75 1.19 -6.43
N ASN A 58 -8.09 1.22 -7.72
CA ASN A 58 -7.14 1.56 -8.78
C ASN A 58 -6.87 3.08 -8.81
N LEU A 59 -7.90 3.89 -8.58
CA LEU A 59 -7.77 5.32 -8.35
C LEU A 59 -6.82 5.60 -7.18
N GLY A 60 -6.98 4.89 -6.06
CA GLY A 60 -6.09 4.99 -4.91
C GLY A 60 -4.63 4.67 -5.26
N ALA A 61 -4.38 3.66 -6.09
CA ALA A 61 -3.02 3.29 -6.51
C ALA A 61 -2.36 4.37 -7.38
N ALA A 62 -3.10 4.92 -8.35
CA ALA A 62 -2.61 6.00 -9.19
C ALA A 62 -2.32 7.28 -8.37
N LEU A 63 -3.22 7.63 -7.45
CA LEU A 63 -3.05 8.76 -6.53
C LEU A 63 -1.86 8.56 -5.59
N TRP A 64 -1.68 7.36 -5.04
CA TRP A 64 -0.52 7.05 -4.21
C TRP A 64 0.78 7.24 -5.00
N ARG A 65 0.84 6.74 -6.24
CA ARG A 65 2.03 6.87 -7.08
C ARG A 65 2.34 8.32 -7.46
N LEU A 66 1.31 9.15 -7.68
CA LEU A 66 1.47 10.60 -7.82
C LEU A 66 2.02 11.22 -6.54
N GLY A 67 1.40 10.88 -5.40
CA GLY A 67 1.84 11.34 -4.08
C GLY A 67 3.29 10.99 -3.79
N GLU A 68 3.78 9.83 -4.22
CA GLU A 68 5.19 9.45 -4.07
C GLU A 68 6.15 10.33 -4.90
N ARG A 69 5.71 10.81 -6.07
CA ARG A 69 6.51 11.68 -6.97
C ARG A 69 6.45 13.16 -6.57
N GLU A 70 5.41 13.57 -5.88
CA GLU A 70 5.18 14.93 -5.41
C GLU A 70 5.63 15.13 -3.96
N SER A 71 5.94 16.36 -3.57
CA SER A 71 6.32 16.71 -2.19
C SER A 71 5.11 16.89 -1.26
N GLY A 72 3.94 17.23 -1.80
CA GLY A 72 2.70 17.50 -1.04
C GLY A 72 2.03 16.24 -0.48
N THR A 73 1.10 16.38 0.46
CA THR A 73 0.39 15.24 1.07
C THR A 73 -0.97 14.94 0.43
N GLU A 74 -1.47 15.86 -0.40
CA GLU A 74 -2.84 15.86 -0.90
C GLU A 74 -3.17 14.57 -1.65
N LYS A 75 -2.28 14.12 -2.55
CA LYS A 75 -2.49 12.88 -3.31
C LYS A 75 -2.48 11.62 -2.44
N LEU A 76 -1.67 11.61 -1.37
CA LEU A 76 -1.66 10.51 -0.41
C LEU A 76 -2.96 10.47 0.39
N GLU A 77 -3.47 11.62 0.81
CA GLU A 77 -4.75 11.74 1.51
C GLU A 77 -5.93 11.29 0.62
N GLU A 78 -5.94 11.72 -0.65
CA GLU A 78 -6.93 11.27 -1.63
C GLU A 78 -6.85 9.74 -1.85
N ALA A 79 -5.64 9.17 -1.92
CA ALA A 79 -5.46 7.72 -2.04
C ALA A 79 -6.04 6.96 -0.85
N ILE A 80 -5.79 7.44 0.38
CA ILE A 80 -6.33 6.86 1.62
C ILE A 80 -7.86 6.86 1.58
N VAL A 81 -8.49 7.96 1.14
CA VAL A 81 -9.95 8.04 1.00
C VAL A 81 -10.46 7.00 -0.01
N ALA A 82 -9.84 6.91 -1.19
CA ALA A 82 -10.25 5.96 -2.23
C ALA A 82 -10.14 4.50 -1.76
N TYR A 83 -9.06 4.13 -1.05
CA TYR A 83 -8.93 2.78 -0.49
C TYR A 83 -9.96 2.48 0.59
N ARG A 84 -10.26 3.43 1.47
CA ARG A 84 -11.32 3.27 2.49
C ARG A 84 -12.69 3.08 1.86
N GLU A 85 -13.00 3.83 0.81
CA GLU A 85 -14.22 3.65 0.04
C GLU A 85 -14.30 2.26 -0.62
N ALA A 86 -13.20 1.78 -1.21
CA ALA A 86 -13.13 0.43 -1.75
C ALA A 86 -13.37 -0.65 -0.67
N LEU A 87 -12.81 -0.48 0.53
CA LEU A 87 -12.96 -1.41 1.67
C LEU A 87 -14.39 -1.46 2.23
N ASN A 88 -15.24 -0.48 1.94
CA ASN A 88 -16.66 -0.54 2.31
C ASN A 88 -17.42 -1.63 1.54
N GLU A 89 -16.96 -1.99 0.33
CA GLU A 89 -17.60 -3.00 -0.53
C GLU A 89 -16.78 -4.29 -0.65
N ARG A 90 -15.44 -4.14 -0.66
CA ARG A 90 -14.49 -5.24 -0.53
C ARG A 90 -14.37 -5.59 0.94
N THR A 91 -15.11 -6.60 1.37
CA THR A 91 -15.00 -7.10 2.74
C THR A 91 -14.24 -8.41 2.76
N ARG A 92 -13.59 -8.71 3.88
CA ARG A 92 -12.90 -10.00 4.09
C ARG A 92 -13.78 -11.21 3.74
N ARG A 93 -15.08 -11.15 4.03
CA ARG A 93 -16.03 -12.23 3.73
C ARG A 93 -16.36 -12.36 2.23
N ARG A 94 -16.51 -11.24 1.52
CA ARG A 94 -17.01 -11.22 0.14
C ARG A 94 -15.89 -11.40 -0.89
N THR A 95 -14.76 -10.75 -0.63
CA THR A 95 -13.61 -10.68 -1.55
C THR A 95 -12.32 -10.70 -0.72
N PRO A 96 -11.97 -11.84 -0.08
CA PRO A 96 -10.89 -11.91 0.91
C PRO A 96 -9.55 -11.44 0.36
N ARG A 97 -9.21 -11.86 -0.87
CA ARG A 97 -7.95 -11.50 -1.52
C ARG A 97 -7.89 -10.00 -1.84
N GLU A 98 -8.91 -9.48 -2.52
CA GLU A 98 -8.97 -8.07 -2.91
C GLU A 98 -9.04 -7.15 -1.69
N TRP A 99 -9.73 -7.59 -0.63
CA TRP A 99 -9.74 -6.89 0.66
C TRP A 99 -8.33 -6.77 1.24
N ALA A 100 -7.56 -7.86 1.29
CA ALA A 100 -6.21 -7.84 1.84
C ALA A 100 -5.23 -7.01 1.00
N VAL A 101 -5.33 -7.08 -0.33
CA VAL A 101 -4.57 -6.20 -1.23
C VAL A 101 -4.91 -4.74 -0.97
N THR A 102 -6.19 -4.41 -0.83
CA THR A 102 -6.63 -3.03 -0.58
C THR A 102 -6.16 -2.54 0.80
N GLN A 103 -6.18 -3.40 1.83
CA GLN A 103 -5.65 -3.08 3.16
C GLN A 103 -4.13 -2.84 3.11
N ASN A 104 -3.37 -3.68 2.39
CA ASN A 104 -1.94 -3.47 2.22
C ASN A 104 -1.66 -2.12 1.53
N ASN A 105 -2.40 -1.78 0.48
CA ASN A 105 -2.20 -0.52 -0.24
C ASN A 105 -2.61 0.70 0.59
N LEU A 106 -3.67 0.59 1.39
CA LEU A 106 -4.01 1.59 2.40
C LEU A 106 -2.86 1.78 3.39
N GLY A 107 -2.26 0.69 3.87
CA GLY A 107 -1.09 0.73 4.74
C GLY A 107 0.09 1.45 4.10
N ILE A 108 0.37 1.21 2.82
CA ILE A 108 1.45 1.88 2.07
C ILE A 108 1.21 3.39 1.99
N ALA A 109 0.00 3.82 1.63
CA ALA A 109 -0.33 5.24 1.54
C ALA A 109 -0.26 5.95 2.91
N LEU A 110 -0.77 5.31 3.97
CA LEU A 110 -0.66 5.78 5.34
C LEU A 110 0.79 5.86 5.82
N PHE A 111 1.61 4.87 5.49
CA PHE A 111 3.03 4.87 5.82
C PHE A 111 3.76 6.05 5.16
N ARG A 112 3.56 6.26 3.85
CA ARG A 112 4.16 7.41 3.13
C ARG A 112 3.71 8.75 3.70
N LEU A 113 2.45 8.89 4.09
CA LEU A 113 1.97 10.10 4.72
C LEU A 113 2.59 10.27 6.12
N GLY A 114 2.68 9.18 6.90
CA GLY A 114 3.35 9.17 8.19
C GLY A 114 4.84 9.48 8.13
N GLU A 115 5.54 9.14 7.04
CA GLU A 115 6.93 9.56 6.81
C GLU A 115 7.06 11.08 6.68
N ARG A 116 6.08 11.74 6.06
CA ARG A 116 6.06 13.21 5.84
C ARG A 116 5.61 13.99 7.07
N GLU A 117 4.78 13.38 7.91
CA GLU A 117 4.28 14.00 9.14
C GLU A 117 5.16 13.71 10.35
N SER A 118 5.19 14.62 11.32
CA SER A 118 5.91 14.43 12.60
C SER A 118 5.16 13.50 13.58
N GLY A 119 3.84 13.38 13.43
CA GLY A 119 2.98 12.58 14.32
C GLY A 119 3.15 11.07 14.14
N THR A 120 2.65 10.28 15.08
CA THR A 120 2.70 8.80 14.99
C THR A 120 1.41 8.16 14.49
N GLY A 121 0.30 8.91 14.46
CA GLY A 121 -1.03 8.36 14.16
C GLY A 121 -1.11 7.64 12.81
N LYS A 122 -0.55 8.21 11.74
CA LYS A 122 -0.56 7.57 10.42
C LYS A 122 0.27 6.30 10.35
N LEU A 123 1.36 6.21 11.11
CA LEU A 123 2.16 4.98 11.21
C LEU A 123 1.38 3.89 11.95
N GLU A 124 0.66 4.24 13.01
CA GLU A 124 -0.21 3.29 13.73
C GLU A 124 -1.36 2.79 12.86
N GLU A 125 -2.00 3.69 12.12
CA GLU A 125 -3.03 3.33 11.14
C GLU A 125 -2.46 2.41 10.04
N ALA A 126 -1.23 2.67 9.56
CA ALA A 126 -0.57 1.84 8.56
C ALA A 126 -0.32 0.42 9.09
N ILE A 127 0.24 0.30 10.29
CA ILE A 127 0.49 -0.99 10.96
C ILE A 127 -0.82 -1.77 11.15
N ALA A 128 -1.90 -1.09 11.56
CA ALA A 128 -3.22 -1.72 11.69
C ALA A 128 -3.72 -2.27 10.34
N ALA A 129 -3.58 -1.50 9.26
CA ALA A 129 -3.98 -1.94 7.92
C ALA A 129 -3.14 -3.14 7.43
N TYR A 130 -1.82 -3.14 7.64
CA TYR A 130 -0.98 -4.29 7.30
C TYR A 130 -1.36 -5.54 8.09
N ARG A 131 -1.66 -5.41 9.39
CA ARG A 131 -2.13 -6.53 10.22
C ARG A 131 -3.45 -7.10 9.74
N GLU A 132 -4.37 -6.26 9.26
CA GLU A 132 -5.59 -6.74 8.61
C GLU A 132 -5.27 -7.53 7.33
N ALA A 133 -4.40 -7.01 6.46
CA ALA A 133 -3.98 -7.71 5.24
C ALA A 133 -3.33 -9.08 5.54
N LEU A 134 -2.48 -9.16 6.57
CA LEU A 134 -1.80 -10.39 7.02
C LEU A 134 -2.76 -11.48 7.55
N LYS A 135 -4.05 -11.18 7.77
CA LYS A 135 -5.06 -12.21 8.07
C LYS A 135 -5.40 -13.08 6.86
N GLU A 136 -5.17 -12.60 5.64
CA GLU A 136 -5.43 -13.32 4.39
C GLU A 136 -4.17 -13.56 3.57
N HIS A 137 -3.21 -12.62 3.58
CA HIS A 137 -1.87 -12.88 3.07
C HIS A 137 -1.19 -13.83 4.05
N THR A 138 -1.09 -15.11 3.72
CA THR A 138 -0.46 -16.12 4.57
C THR A 138 0.72 -16.76 3.83
N PRO A 139 1.76 -17.22 4.55
CA PRO A 139 2.91 -17.84 3.91
C PRO A 139 2.56 -19.13 3.14
N GLN A 140 1.44 -19.78 3.46
CA GLN A 140 1.00 -21.01 2.78
C GLN A 140 0.28 -20.74 1.45
N ARG A 141 -0.45 -19.63 1.35
CA ARG A 141 -1.32 -19.34 0.20
C ARG A 141 -0.78 -18.24 -0.71
N TYR A 142 -0.16 -17.24 -0.11
CA TYR A 142 0.35 -16.03 -0.77
C TYR A 142 1.71 -15.65 -0.19
N PRO A 143 2.75 -16.48 -0.35
CA PRO A 143 4.04 -16.29 0.32
C PRO A 143 4.71 -14.96 -0.03
N LEU A 144 4.63 -14.52 -1.30
CA LEU A 144 5.23 -13.26 -1.74
C LEU A 144 4.42 -12.05 -1.26
N GLU A 145 3.09 -12.07 -1.35
CA GLU A 145 2.26 -10.99 -0.82
C GLU A 145 2.35 -10.90 0.71
N TRP A 146 2.44 -12.03 1.40
CA TRP A 146 2.69 -12.09 2.84
C TRP A 146 4.04 -11.48 3.20
N ALA A 147 5.11 -11.83 2.47
CA ALA A 147 6.43 -11.24 2.69
C ALA A 147 6.44 -9.73 2.41
N GLY A 148 5.77 -9.28 1.34
CA GLY A 148 5.64 -7.87 1.00
C GLY A 148 4.91 -7.09 2.09
N THR A 149 3.76 -7.57 2.56
CA THR A 149 3.00 -6.92 3.63
C THR A 149 3.76 -6.94 4.96
N LEU A 150 4.45 -8.05 5.29
CA LEU A 150 5.25 -8.14 6.50
C LEU A 150 6.45 -7.20 6.48
N GLY A 151 7.14 -7.08 5.34
CA GLY A 151 8.25 -6.15 5.18
C GLY A 151 7.78 -4.71 5.33
N ASN A 152 6.64 -4.35 4.72
CA ASN A 152 6.02 -3.03 4.86
C ASN A 152 5.62 -2.70 6.31
N GLU A 153 5.02 -3.66 7.05
CA GLU A 153 4.76 -3.50 8.49
C GLU A 153 6.08 -3.28 9.26
N GLY A 154 7.12 -4.05 8.93
CA GLY A 154 8.44 -3.92 9.53
C GLY A 154 9.04 -2.52 9.34
N LEU A 155 8.91 -1.91 8.15
CA LEU A 155 9.37 -0.54 7.91
C LEU A 155 8.56 0.49 8.70
N ALA A 156 7.25 0.32 8.80
CA ALA A 156 6.40 1.19 9.62
C ALA A 156 6.73 1.08 11.11
N LEU A 157 6.95 -0.14 11.62
CA LEU A 157 7.41 -0.39 13.00
C LEU A 157 8.80 0.19 13.26
N MET A 158 9.71 0.12 12.29
CA MET A 158 11.05 0.71 12.41
C MET A 158 10.96 2.23 12.60
N LEU A 159 10.16 2.93 11.79
CA LEU A 159 10.00 4.38 11.93
C LEU A 159 9.24 4.75 13.22
N LEU A 160 8.21 3.99 13.59
CA LEU A 160 7.44 4.23 14.80
C LEU A 160 8.30 4.01 16.06
N SER A 161 9.08 2.94 16.10
CA SER A 161 9.99 2.64 17.21
C SER A 161 11.06 3.72 17.37
N GLU A 162 11.59 4.24 16.27
CA GLU A 162 12.49 5.38 16.28
C GLU A 162 11.83 6.63 16.88
N ARG A 163 10.58 6.94 16.52
CA ARG A 163 9.84 8.09 17.08
C ARG A 163 9.48 7.92 18.56
N ARG A 164 9.28 6.68 19.02
CA ARG A 164 8.87 6.35 20.40
C ARG A 164 10.01 5.96 21.33
N GLN A 165 11.22 5.79 20.80
CA GLN A 165 12.34 5.16 21.51
C GLN A 165 11.96 3.77 22.07
N ASP A 166 11.29 2.95 21.26
CA ASP A 166 10.76 1.63 21.66
C ASP A 166 11.66 0.49 21.13
N ALA A 167 12.58 0.00 21.99
CA ALA A 167 13.52 -1.04 21.60
C ALA A 167 12.85 -2.40 21.25
N PRO A 168 11.87 -2.92 22.02
CA PRO A 168 11.13 -4.12 21.62
C PRO A 168 10.48 -4.00 20.24
N MET A 169 9.90 -2.84 19.92
CA MET A 169 9.30 -2.59 18.61
C MET A 169 10.34 -2.55 17.49
N ALA A 170 11.52 -1.96 17.72
CA ALA A 170 12.61 -1.98 16.75
C ALA A 170 13.13 -3.40 16.47
N VAL A 171 13.16 -4.26 17.49
CA VAL A 171 13.53 -5.68 17.34
C VAL A 171 12.49 -6.43 16.50
N ALA A 172 11.20 -6.19 16.76
CA ALA A 172 10.12 -6.76 15.96
C ALA A 172 10.21 -6.31 14.49
N ALA A 173 10.48 -5.03 14.25
CA ALA A 173 10.68 -4.47 12.92
C ALA A 173 11.81 -5.18 12.16
N LEU A 174 12.99 -5.32 12.77
CA LEU A 174 14.13 -6.02 12.18
C LEU A 174 13.77 -7.47 11.81
N SER A 175 13.15 -8.20 12.74
CA SER A 175 12.75 -9.59 12.51
C SER A 175 11.77 -9.74 11.35
N GLN A 176 10.81 -8.81 11.22
CA GLN A 176 9.86 -8.81 10.11
C GLN A 176 10.54 -8.54 8.76
N ILE A 177 11.46 -7.57 8.69
CA ILE A 177 12.21 -7.24 7.47
C ILE A 177 13.11 -8.42 7.06
N ASP A 178 13.84 -9.04 7.99
CA ASP A 178 14.70 -10.20 7.70
C ASP A 178 13.86 -11.36 7.13
N LYS A 179 12.70 -11.65 7.74
CA LYS A 179 11.81 -12.74 7.29
C LYS A 179 11.18 -12.48 5.92
N ALA A 180 10.85 -11.21 5.63
CA ALA A 180 10.39 -10.80 4.31
C ALA A 180 11.47 -11.04 3.24
N VAL A 181 12.72 -10.63 3.52
CA VAL A 181 13.86 -10.85 2.62
C VAL A 181 14.08 -12.32 2.32
N GLU A 182 14.09 -13.17 3.36
CA GLU A 182 14.30 -14.61 3.20
C GLU A 182 13.21 -15.23 2.30
N THR A 183 11.96 -14.88 2.55
CA THR A 183 10.81 -15.41 1.80
C THR A 183 10.84 -14.97 0.34
N MET A 184 11.18 -13.70 0.07
CA MET A 184 11.29 -13.18 -1.30
C MET A 184 12.44 -13.82 -2.07
N ARG A 185 13.61 -14.03 -1.43
CA ARG A 185 14.74 -14.75 -2.05
C ARG A 185 14.35 -16.17 -2.41
N ASN A 186 13.72 -16.89 -1.48
CA ASN A 186 13.26 -18.26 -1.70
C ASN A 186 12.16 -18.34 -2.78
N GLY A 187 11.33 -17.31 -2.89
CA GLY A 187 10.27 -17.20 -3.88
C GLY A 187 10.70 -16.61 -5.24
N GLY A 188 11.99 -16.27 -5.42
CA GLY A 188 12.52 -15.74 -6.69
C GLY A 188 12.24 -14.27 -6.97
N ASP A 189 11.71 -13.51 -6.01
CA ASP A 189 11.48 -12.06 -6.13
C ASP A 189 12.73 -11.27 -5.71
N ALA A 190 13.75 -11.33 -6.56
CA ALA A 190 15.03 -10.67 -6.33
C ALA A 190 14.92 -9.13 -6.18
N PRO A 191 14.11 -8.40 -6.99
CA PRO A 191 13.95 -6.96 -6.82
C PRO A 191 13.40 -6.57 -5.44
N SER A 192 12.32 -7.21 -4.98
CA SER A 192 11.74 -6.90 -3.67
C SER A 192 12.69 -7.32 -2.54
N ALA A 193 13.34 -8.48 -2.65
CA ALA A 193 14.35 -8.91 -1.69
C ALA A 193 15.49 -7.89 -1.55
N ALA A 194 15.96 -7.32 -2.66
CA ALA A 194 17.01 -6.31 -2.67
C ALA A 194 16.56 -5.02 -1.97
N PHE A 195 15.33 -4.55 -2.24
CA PHE A 195 14.75 -3.37 -1.58
C PHE A 195 14.78 -3.49 -0.04
N TYR A 196 14.26 -4.59 0.52
CA TYR A 196 14.26 -4.79 1.97
C TYR A 196 15.65 -5.07 2.55
N THR A 197 16.52 -5.75 1.79
CA THR A 197 17.91 -5.98 2.22
C THR A 197 18.64 -4.66 2.47
N GLN A 198 18.39 -3.63 1.65
CA GLN A 198 18.99 -2.30 1.83
C GLN A 198 18.57 -1.62 3.14
N GLN A 199 17.44 -2.02 3.74
CA GLN A 199 16.93 -1.44 5.00
C GLN A 199 17.52 -2.10 6.25
N LEU A 200 18.05 -3.33 6.13
CA LEU A 200 18.57 -4.11 7.27
C LEU A 200 19.69 -3.42 8.07
N PRO A 201 20.69 -2.75 7.45
CA PRO A 201 21.71 -2.05 8.21
C PRO A 201 21.13 -0.96 9.12
N ARG A 202 20.15 -0.19 8.62
CA ARG A 202 19.47 0.85 9.41
C ARG A 202 18.66 0.24 10.55
N ALA A 203 17.90 -0.82 10.28
CA ALA A 203 17.11 -1.51 11.30
C ALA A 203 18.00 -2.08 12.43
N ARG A 204 19.14 -2.71 12.08
CA ARG A 204 20.11 -3.23 13.06
C ARG A 204 20.73 -2.12 13.90
N ALA A 205 21.19 -1.04 13.27
CA ALA A 205 21.76 0.11 13.97
C ALA A 205 20.75 0.75 14.94
N LEU A 206 19.47 0.82 14.57
CA LEU A 206 18.40 1.31 15.44
C LEU A 206 18.22 0.41 16.67
N VAL A 207 18.20 -0.91 16.50
CA VAL A 207 18.07 -1.88 17.61
C VAL A 207 19.22 -1.73 18.60
N GLU A 208 20.47 -1.68 18.12
CA GLU A 208 21.65 -1.53 18.98
C GLU A 208 21.61 -0.20 19.74
N ARG A 209 21.26 0.90 19.04
CA ARG A 209 21.13 2.21 19.65
C ARG A 209 20.09 2.26 20.77
N LEU A 210 18.91 1.66 20.56
CA LEU A 210 17.82 1.71 21.53
C LEU A 210 18.00 0.71 22.69
N ARG A 211 18.77 -0.38 22.51
CA ARG A 211 19.09 -1.33 23.60
C ARG A 211 20.23 -0.86 24.51
N GLY A 212 21.10 0.00 24.00
CA GLY A 212 22.22 0.57 24.76
C GLY A 212 21.86 1.80 25.61
N GLN A 213 20.60 2.26 25.55
CA GLN A 213 20.03 3.34 26.37
C GLN A 213 19.33 2.76 27.60
#